data_AF-A0A5J4U716-F1
#
_entry.id   AF-A0A5J4U716-F1
#
_cell.length_a   1.000
_cell.length_b   1.000
_cell.length_c   1.000
_cell.angle_alpha   90.00
_cell.angle_beta   90.00
_cell.angle_gamma   90.00
#
_symmetry.space_group_name_H-M   'P 1'
#
loop_
_entity.id
_entity.type
_entity.pdbx_description
1 polymer ?
#
loop_
_entity_poly.entity_id
_entity_poly.type
_entity_poly.pdbx_seq_one_letter_code
_entity_poly.pdbx_strand_id
1 'polypeptide(L)'
;MTVPSDYNVINGLIGLGPDILLDVLSDFRLIPDAVQFLCVCKKTNQLINHARFYKIIESLNYPIEIMNKDPDDIDFVDIDLVQKKIYKKKDGVNTISLTQVLDNGIWLIEALFQNTYGLGCGFPAIGIVRDSYDIPAKAGYASKPHTDHIAAFCTGGNYPVYYKGYGTKGNYKFKDNQVLRLEFDSFKGTLILFIDYVQQPVYFSGIKEKVRFIISLYKPGSSCTIRSLKKLQAPTSKQIANEKAIKW
;
A
#
# COMPACT_ATOMS: atom_id res chain seq x y z
N MET A 1 -38.50 33.10 -27.20
CA MET A 1 -37.78 32.35 -26.16
C MET A 1 -36.33 32.27 -26.57
N THR A 2 -35.50 33.13 -26.02
CA THR A 2 -34.04 33.05 -26.16
C THR A 2 -33.54 31.94 -25.26
N VAL A 3 -32.86 30.96 -25.85
CA VAL A 3 -32.12 29.94 -25.10
C VAL A 3 -31.04 30.69 -24.30
N PRO A 4 -30.96 30.55 -22.96
CA PRO A 4 -29.91 31.22 -22.20
C PRO A 4 -28.53 30.72 -22.65
N SER A 5 -27.70 31.63 -23.15
CA SER A 5 -26.30 31.37 -23.53
C SER A 5 -25.35 31.32 -22.32
N ASP A 6 -25.87 31.25 -21.09
CA ASP A 6 -25.08 31.37 -19.85
C ASP A 6 -24.32 30.10 -19.45
N TYR A 7 -24.10 29.17 -20.39
CA TYR A 7 -23.16 28.07 -20.20
C TYR A 7 -21.83 28.27 -20.95
N ASN A 8 -21.48 29.51 -21.28
CA ASN A 8 -20.13 29.92 -21.65
C ASN A 8 -19.18 29.83 -20.44
N VAL A 9 -18.92 28.61 -19.97
CA VAL A 9 -17.86 28.26 -19.03
C VAL A 9 -16.57 28.12 -19.84
N ILE A 10 -16.10 29.26 -20.34
CA ILE A 10 -14.69 29.45 -20.69
C ILE A 10 -14.17 30.23 -19.48
N ASN A 11 -13.34 29.59 -18.64
CA ASN A 11 -12.66 30.16 -17.45
C ASN A 11 -13.40 30.15 -16.09
N GLY A 12 -14.03 29.03 -15.71
CA GLY A 12 -14.46 28.79 -14.32
C GLY A 12 -15.97 28.90 -14.06
N LEU A 13 -16.41 28.50 -12.87
CA LEU A 13 -17.79 28.76 -12.42
C LEU A 13 -17.92 30.25 -12.10
N ILE A 14 -19.05 30.86 -12.48
CA ILE A 14 -19.29 32.30 -12.28
C ILE A 14 -19.05 32.64 -10.80
N GLY A 15 -18.13 33.59 -10.56
CA GLY A 15 -17.79 34.07 -9.22
C GLY A 15 -16.76 33.23 -8.44
N LEU A 16 -16.26 32.11 -8.99
CA LEU A 16 -15.35 31.19 -8.28
C LEU A 16 -13.94 31.09 -8.88
N GLY A 17 -13.63 31.92 -9.88
CA GLY A 17 -12.32 31.95 -10.53
C GLY A 17 -12.08 30.80 -11.52
N PRO A 18 -11.02 30.90 -12.34
CA PRO A 18 -10.79 29.99 -13.47
C PRO A 18 -10.42 28.55 -13.07
N ASP A 19 -9.85 28.37 -11.87
CA ASP A 19 -9.28 27.10 -11.42
C ASP A 19 -10.18 26.30 -10.48
N ILE A 20 -11.42 26.75 -10.23
CA ILE A 20 -12.30 26.14 -9.22
C ILE A 20 -12.48 24.62 -9.37
N LEU A 21 -12.58 24.11 -10.60
CA LEU A 21 -12.76 22.67 -10.83
C LEU A 21 -11.50 21.87 -10.48
N LEU A 22 -10.33 22.49 -10.58
CA LEU A 22 -9.07 21.91 -10.19
C LEU A 22 -8.88 21.96 -8.66
N ASP A 23 -9.33 23.04 -8.02
CA ASP A 23 -9.34 23.13 -6.55
C ASP A 23 -10.26 22.06 -5.96
N VAL A 24 -11.48 21.89 -6.53
CA VAL A 24 -12.37 20.77 -6.19
C VAL A 24 -11.71 19.42 -6.44
N LEU A 25 -11.00 19.24 -7.56
CA LEU A 25 -10.26 18.00 -7.84
C LEU A 25 -9.20 17.74 -6.75
N SER A 26 -8.58 18.78 -6.22
CA SER A 26 -7.53 18.69 -5.19
C SER A 26 -8.04 18.35 -3.80
N ASP A 27 -9.34 18.53 -3.55
CA ASP A 27 -9.99 18.23 -2.28
C ASP A 27 -10.45 16.77 -2.16
N PHE A 28 -10.47 16.01 -3.27
CA PHE A 28 -10.73 14.58 -3.20
C PHE A 28 -9.68 13.86 -2.35
N ARG A 29 -10.07 12.72 -1.78
CA ARG A 29 -9.18 11.86 -1.00
C ARG A 29 -8.83 10.56 -1.71
N LEU A 30 -9.76 10.07 -2.52
CA LEU A 30 -9.68 8.78 -3.19
C LEU A 30 -9.65 8.94 -4.72
N ILE A 31 -8.83 8.09 -5.36
CA ILE A 31 -8.68 8.04 -6.82
C ILE A 31 -10.01 7.74 -7.52
N PRO A 32 -10.84 6.76 -7.09
CA PRO A 32 -12.13 6.50 -7.72
C PRO A 32 -13.04 7.74 -7.81
N ASP A 33 -13.10 8.55 -6.74
CA ASP A 33 -13.94 9.76 -6.70
C ASP A 33 -13.44 10.80 -7.71
N ALA A 34 -12.12 11.01 -7.75
CA ALA A 34 -11.49 11.90 -8.72
C ALA A 34 -11.72 11.43 -10.16
N VAL A 35 -11.59 10.13 -10.43
CA VAL A 35 -11.89 9.55 -11.76
C VAL A 35 -13.35 9.79 -12.13
N GLN A 36 -14.28 9.53 -11.21
CA GLN A 36 -15.70 9.74 -11.45
C GLN A 36 -15.99 11.21 -11.78
N PHE A 37 -15.39 12.15 -11.03
CA PHE A 37 -15.48 13.58 -11.30
C PHE A 37 -14.95 13.99 -12.68
N LEU A 38 -13.77 13.48 -13.07
CA LEU A 38 -13.16 13.75 -14.37
C LEU A 38 -14.01 13.22 -15.54
N CYS A 39 -14.74 12.13 -15.33
CA CYS A 39 -15.60 11.52 -16.35
C CYS A 39 -17.00 12.15 -16.45
N VAL A 40 -17.39 13.08 -15.57
CA VAL A 40 -18.74 13.69 -15.59
C VAL A 40 -19.03 14.42 -16.90
N CYS A 41 -18.09 15.22 -17.42
CA CYS A 41 -18.31 15.96 -18.66
C CYS A 41 -16.99 16.36 -19.34
N LYS A 42 -17.08 16.88 -20.57
CA LYS A 42 -15.91 17.37 -21.33
C LYS A 42 -15.08 18.41 -20.57
N LYS A 43 -15.72 19.27 -19.75
CA LYS A 43 -15.04 20.33 -18.99
C LYS A 43 -14.17 19.76 -17.88
N THR A 44 -14.68 18.83 -17.07
CA THR A 44 -13.89 18.18 -16.01
C THR A 44 -12.83 17.25 -16.60
N ASN A 45 -13.11 16.60 -17.73
CA ASN A 45 -12.11 15.79 -18.43
C ASN A 45 -10.91 16.64 -18.93
N GLN A 46 -11.10 17.91 -19.28
CA GLN A 46 -9.99 18.77 -19.70
C GLN A 46 -8.95 19.03 -18.60
N LEU A 47 -9.30 18.81 -17.32
CA LEU A 47 -8.37 18.95 -16.19
C LEU A 47 -7.17 18.02 -16.31
N ILE A 48 -7.27 16.88 -17.02
CA ILE A 48 -6.15 15.94 -17.21
C ILE A 48 -4.94 16.59 -17.91
N ASN A 49 -5.18 17.63 -18.70
CA ASN A 49 -4.13 18.34 -19.44
C ASN A 49 -3.52 19.50 -18.65
N HIS A 50 -4.04 19.78 -17.45
CA HIS A 50 -3.57 20.88 -16.62
C HIS A 50 -2.23 20.51 -15.95
N ALA A 51 -1.27 21.45 -15.90
CA ALA A 51 0.07 21.20 -15.37
C ALA A 51 0.08 20.69 -13.90
N ARG A 52 -0.90 21.13 -13.09
CA ARG A 52 -1.07 20.68 -11.69
C ARG A 52 -1.75 19.30 -11.54
N PHE A 53 -2.32 18.73 -12.61
CA PHE A 53 -3.13 17.51 -12.55
C PHE A 53 -2.40 16.35 -11.88
N TYR A 54 -1.20 16.03 -12.36
CA TYR A 54 -0.43 14.90 -11.83
C TYR A 54 -0.08 15.06 -10.35
N LYS A 55 0.27 16.29 -9.93
CA LYS A 55 0.56 16.58 -8.52
C LYS A 55 -0.67 16.36 -7.63
N ILE A 56 -1.87 16.65 -8.14
CA ILE A 56 -3.12 16.36 -7.44
C ILE A 56 -3.35 14.86 -7.39
N ILE A 57 -3.27 14.14 -8.51
CA ILE A 57 -3.52 12.70 -8.54
C ILE A 57 -2.55 11.91 -7.64
N GLU A 58 -1.27 12.32 -7.53
CA GLU A 58 -0.30 11.71 -6.60
C GLU A 58 -0.62 11.96 -5.11
N SER A 59 -1.38 13.01 -4.79
CA SER A 59 -1.78 13.29 -3.40
C SER A 59 -2.89 12.34 -2.95
N LEU A 60 -3.74 11.87 -3.88
CA LEU A 60 -4.87 10.98 -3.64
C LEU A 60 -4.44 9.56 -3.26
N ASN A 61 -5.37 8.80 -2.69
CA ASN A 61 -5.15 7.42 -2.27
C ASN A 61 -6.05 6.46 -3.04
N TYR A 62 -5.61 5.21 -3.15
CA TYR A 62 -6.47 4.11 -3.53
C TYR A 62 -7.22 3.60 -2.30
N PRO A 63 -8.47 3.13 -2.48
CA PRO A 63 -9.22 2.52 -1.37
C PRO A 63 -8.45 1.32 -0.82
N ILE A 64 -8.45 1.20 0.51
CA ILE A 64 -7.86 0.05 1.19
C ILE A 64 -8.99 -0.90 1.53
N GLU A 65 -8.87 -2.13 1.06
CA GLU A 65 -9.80 -3.22 1.32
C GLU A 65 -9.00 -4.47 1.66
N ILE A 66 -9.55 -5.32 2.54
CA ILE A 66 -8.84 -6.45 3.13
C ILE A 66 -9.55 -7.75 2.80
N MET A 67 -8.79 -8.75 2.37
CA MET A 67 -9.24 -10.14 2.34
C MET A 67 -8.90 -10.80 3.67
N ASN A 68 -9.92 -10.91 4.52
CA ASN A 68 -9.82 -11.56 5.82
C ASN A 68 -10.52 -12.93 5.79
N LYS A 69 -9.76 -14.00 6.01
CA LYS A 69 -10.29 -15.38 6.09
C LYS A 69 -10.54 -15.85 7.53
N ASP A 70 -10.28 -14.99 8.53
CA ASP A 70 -10.48 -15.29 9.96
C ASP A 70 -11.10 -14.07 10.67
N PRO A 71 -12.38 -13.76 10.43
CA PRO A 71 -13.06 -12.59 11.02
C PRO A 71 -13.20 -12.67 12.55
N ASP A 72 -13.10 -13.86 13.13
CA ASP A 72 -13.10 -14.02 14.59
C ASP A 72 -11.78 -13.57 15.23
N ASP A 73 -10.70 -13.54 14.46
CA ASP A 73 -9.35 -13.23 14.93
C ASP A 73 -8.85 -11.85 14.46
N ILE A 74 -9.21 -11.46 13.25
CA ILE A 74 -8.82 -10.17 12.67
C ILE A 74 -10.03 -9.26 12.58
N ASP A 75 -9.89 -8.08 13.17
CA ASP A 75 -10.85 -6.99 13.05
C ASP A 75 -10.23 -5.81 12.33
N PHE A 76 -11.05 -4.93 11.77
CA PHE A 76 -10.56 -3.70 11.18
C PHE A 76 -11.61 -2.59 11.18
N VAL A 77 -11.12 -1.35 11.18
CA VAL A 77 -11.95 -0.15 11.10
C VAL A 77 -11.37 0.80 10.06
N ASP A 78 -12.26 1.46 9.34
CA ASP A 78 -11.92 2.56 8.44
C ASP A 78 -11.74 3.85 9.23
N ILE A 79 -10.70 4.61 8.87
CA ILE A 79 -10.36 5.89 9.48
C ILE A 79 -10.30 6.93 8.36
N ASP A 80 -11.16 7.95 8.44
CA ASP A 80 -11.21 9.08 7.52
C ASP A 80 -11.32 8.70 6.02
N LEU A 81 -11.92 7.53 5.72
CA LEU A 81 -12.09 6.91 4.39
C LEU A 81 -10.80 6.46 3.69
N VAL A 82 -9.63 6.90 4.15
CA VAL A 82 -8.33 6.63 3.52
C VAL A 82 -7.56 5.54 4.24
N GLN A 83 -7.56 5.61 5.57
CA GLN A 83 -6.73 4.74 6.40
C GLN A 83 -7.53 3.54 6.86
N LYS A 84 -6.84 2.44 7.12
CA LYS A 84 -7.46 1.26 7.71
C LYS A 84 -6.61 0.75 8.86
N LYS A 85 -7.23 0.58 10.02
CA LYS A 85 -6.57 0.00 11.19
C LYS A 85 -7.05 -1.42 11.42
N ILE A 86 -6.09 -2.34 11.49
CA ILE A 86 -6.28 -3.78 11.63
C ILE A 86 -5.87 -4.16 13.05
N TYR A 87 -6.68 -4.98 13.72
CA TYR A 87 -6.44 -5.46 15.08
C TYR A 87 -6.40 -6.98 15.13
N LYS A 88 -5.51 -7.50 15.97
CA LYS A 88 -5.43 -8.92 16.30
C LYS A 88 -6.17 -9.21 17.61
N LYS A 89 -7.06 -10.20 17.61
CA LYS A 89 -7.90 -10.57 18.76
C LYS A 89 -7.38 -11.78 19.53
N LYS A 90 -6.83 -12.79 18.85
CA LYS A 90 -6.38 -14.05 19.47
C LYS A 90 -4.86 -14.19 19.40
N ASP A 91 -4.29 -15.15 20.10
CA ASP A 91 -2.88 -15.53 19.94
C ASP A 91 -2.69 -16.41 18.70
N GLY A 92 -1.50 -16.37 18.10
CA GLY A 92 -1.15 -17.13 16.91
C GLY A 92 -1.07 -16.26 15.65
N VAL A 93 -0.29 -16.71 14.66
CA VAL A 93 -0.02 -15.93 13.45
C VAL A 93 -1.26 -15.84 12.58
N ASN A 94 -1.48 -14.67 11.98
CA ASN A 94 -2.49 -14.51 10.96
C ASN A 94 -1.99 -13.51 9.91
N THR A 95 -1.92 -13.97 8.67
CA THR A 95 -1.50 -13.18 7.53
C THR A 95 -2.71 -12.89 6.66
N ILE A 96 -2.93 -11.61 6.36
CA ILE A 96 -4.00 -11.14 5.48
C ILE A 96 -3.40 -10.34 4.33
N SER A 97 -4.13 -10.26 3.22
CA SER A 97 -3.76 -9.48 2.05
C SER A 97 -4.76 -8.36 1.78
N LEU A 98 -4.31 -7.29 1.16
CA LEU A 98 -5.21 -6.30 0.55
C LEU A 98 -5.88 -6.90 -0.69
N THR A 99 -7.08 -6.44 -1.04
CA THR A 99 -7.77 -6.84 -2.29
C THR A 99 -7.08 -6.27 -3.53
N GLN A 100 -6.43 -5.10 -3.40
CA GLN A 100 -5.76 -4.42 -4.51
C GLN A 100 -4.66 -5.30 -5.11
N VAL A 101 -4.89 -5.71 -6.36
CA VAL A 101 -3.89 -6.42 -7.18
C VAL A 101 -2.89 -5.40 -7.74
N LEU A 102 -1.61 -5.67 -7.53
CA LEU A 102 -0.49 -4.86 -8.00
C LEU A 102 0.00 -5.47 -9.31
N ASP A 103 -0.35 -4.84 -10.43
CA ASP A 103 -0.04 -5.34 -11.77
C ASP A 103 0.89 -4.42 -12.57
N ASN A 104 0.45 -3.21 -12.90
CA ASN A 104 1.14 -2.25 -13.73
C ASN A 104 1.39 -0.96 -12.95
N GLY A 105 2.64 -0.52 -12.92
CA GLY A 105 3.07 0.71 -12.29
C GLY A 105 3.83 0.49 -10.99
N ILE A 106 4.09 1.60 -10.32
CA ILE A 106 4.84 1.63 -9.07
C ILE A 106 3.83 1.86 -7.95
N TRP A 107 3.71 0.89 -7.06
CA TRP A 107 2.76 0.89 -5.97
C TRP A 107 3.46 1.12 -4.64
N LEU A 108 2.81 1.89 -3.78
CA LEU A 108 3.34 2.28 -2.50
C LEU A 108 2.30 2.05 -1.42
N ILE A 109 2.67 1.36 -0.35
CA ILE A 109 1.87 1.23 0.87
C ILE A 109 2.66 1.80 2.03
N GLU A 110 2.01 2.61 2.87
CA GLU A 110 2.58 3.05 4.15
C GLU A 110 1.79 2.44 5.30
N ALA A 111 2.50 1.87 6.26
CA ALA A 111 1.91 1.21 7.40
C ALA A 111 2.70 1.47 8.68
N LEU A 112 2.00 1.38 9.81
CA LEU A 112 2.57 1.55 11.14
C LEU A 112 2.05 0.44 12.05
N PHE A 113 2.97 -0.26 12.70
CA PHE A 113 2.66 -1.32 13.65
C PHE A 113 2.66 -0.77 15.08
N GLN A 114 1.76 -1.27 15.92
CA GLN A 114 1.65 -0.90 17.33
C GLN A 114 1.36 -2.11 18.20
N ASN A 115 1.88 -2.08 19.42
CA ASN A 115 1.73 -3.12 20.43
C ASN A 115 2.15 -4.50 19.90
N THR A 116 3.21 -4.55 19.09
CA THR A 116 3.68 -5.80 18.50
C THR A 116 4.73 -6.55 19.34
N TYR A 117 4.88 -6.14 20.61
CA TYR A 117 5.79 -6.74 21.58
C TYR A 117 5.67 -8.27 21.61
N GLY A 118 6.75 -8.96 21.26
CA GLY A 118 6.78 -10.42 21.21
C GLY A 118 8.19 -10.99 21.17
N LEU A 119 8.33 -12.21 21.69
CA LEU A 119 9.50 -13.09 21.57
C LEU A 119 9.08 -14.31 20.71
N GLY A 120 9.97 -14.82 19.86
CA GLY A 120 9.76 -16.06 19.08
C GLY A 120 9.14 -15.90 17.69
N CYS A 121 8.96 -16.99 16.93
CA CYS A 121 8.78 -17.06 15.47
C CYS A 121 7.49 -16.44 14.85
N GLY A 122 6.71 -15.69 15.61
CA GLY A 122 5.45 -15.07 15.20
C GLY A 122 5.54 -13.55 15.13
N PHE A 123 6.52 -13.00 14.42
CA PHE A 123 6.70 -11.56 14.40
C PHE A 123 5.72 -10.88 13.45
N PRO A 124 5.27 -9.64 13.74
CA PRO A 124 4.57 -8.84 12.75
C PRO A 124 5.41 -8.69 11.48
N ALA A 125 4.73 -8.68 10.33
CA ALA A 125 5.39 -8.56 9.05
C ALA A 125 4.55 -7.79 8.03
N ILE A 126 5.24 -7.20 7.07
CA ILE A 126 4.67 -6.55 5.89
C ILE A 126 5.39 -7.10 4.65
N GLY A 127 4.68 -7.26 3.53
CA GLY A 127 5.29 -7.86 2.35
C GLY A 127 4.33 -7.98 1.18
N ILE A 128 4.55 -9.02 0.38
CA ILE A 128 3.70 -9.35 -0.77
C ILE A 128 3.37 -10.84 -0.82
N VAL A 129 2.24 -11.15 -1.44
CA VAL A 129 1.82 -12.51 -1.81
C VAL A 129 1.52 -12.56 -3.31
N ARG A 130 1.71 -13.73 -3.94
CA ARG A 130 1.17 -14.00 -5.28
C ARG A 130 -0.34 -13.74 -5.32
N ASP A 131 -0.82 -13.09 -6.38
CA ASP A 131 -2.25 -12.88 -6.57
C ASP A 131 -3.02 -14.20 -6.70
N SER A 132 -2.39 -15.20 -7.31
CA SER A 132 -2.95 -16.55 -7.50
C SER A 132 -3.09 -17.38 -6.20
N TYR A 133 -2.56 -16.91 -5.08
CA TYR A 133 -2.55 -17.65 -3.82
C TYR A 133 -3.58 -17.10 -2.84
N ASP A 134 -4.59 -17.89 -2.49
CA ASP A 134 -5.54 -17.55 -1.42
C ASP A 134 -4.92 -17.87 -0.05
N ILE A 135 -4.69 -16.85 0.76
CA ILE A 135 -4.08 -17.02 2.09
C ILE A 135 -5.14 -17.57 3.05
N PRO A 136 -5.00 -18.80 3.60
CA PRO A 136 -5.98 -19.33 4.53
C PRO A 136 -5.88 -18.66 5.91
N ALA A 137 -6.92 -18.84 6.73
CA ALA A 137 -6.90 -18.46 8.13
C ALA A 137 -5.66 -19.02 8.85
N LYS A 138 -5.09 -18.23 9.76
CA LYS A 138 -3.93 -18.61 10.61
C LYS A 138 -2.64 -18.91 9.84
N ALA A 139 -2.55 -18.50 8.58
CA ALA A 139 -1.35 -18.69 7.77
C ALA A 139 -0.16 -17.87 8.32
N GLY A 140 0.98 -18.55 8.50
CA GLY A 140 2.25 -17.92 8.84
C GLY A 140 3.11 -17.66 7.61
N TYR A 141 3.51 -16.40 7.37
CA TYR A 141 4.30 -16.00 6.20
C TYR A 141 5.64 -16.73 6.05
N ALA A 142 6.25 -17.18 7.14
CA ALA A 142 7.53 -17.89 7.15
C ALA A 142 7.40 -19.42 7.17
N SER A 143 6.16 -19.94 7.26
CA SER A 143 5.89 -21.38 7.37
C SER A 143 5.43 -21.96 6.05
N LYS A 144 5.80 -23.22 5.77
CA LYS A 144 5.24 -23.96 4.63
C LYS A 144 3.76 -24.26 4.86
N PRO A 145 2.94 -24.27 3.79
CA PRO A 145 3.30 -23.99 2.40
C PRO A 145 3.34 -22.48 2.05
N HIS A 146 2.86 -21.62 2.94
CA HIS A 146 2.60 -20.20 2.64
C HIS A 146 3.86 -19.41 2.24
N THR A 147 5.01 -19.72 2.87
CA THR A 147 6.29 -19.05 2.60
C THR A 147 6.81 -19.21 1.17
N ASP A 148 6.30 -20.21 0.43
CA ASP A 148 6.64 -20.37 -0.98
C ASP A 148 5.97 -19.28 -1.83
N HIS A 149 4.87 -18.69 -1.35
CA HIS A 149 4.05 -17.67 -2.03
C HIS A 149 4.14 -16.27 -1.43
N ILE A 150 4.79 -16.11 -0.26
CA ILE A 150 4.83 -14.86 0.50
C ILE A 150 6.28 -14.45 0.74
N ALA A 151 6.63 -13.24 0.32
CA ALA A 151 7.87 -12.55 0.69
C ALA A 151 7.55 -11.50 1.76
N ALA A 152 8.31 -11.48 2.84
CA ALA A 152 7.99 -10.66 4.00
C ALA A 152 9.21 -10.00 4.62
N PHE A 153 9.01 -8.76 5.07
CA PHE A 153 9.87 -8.04 5.98
C PHE A 153 9.24 -8.05 7.37
N CYS A 154 10.00 -8.41 8.41
CA CYS A 154 9.44 -8.60 9.75
C CYS A 154 10.32 -8.02 10.86
N THR A 155 9.74 -7.85 12.05
CA THR A 155 10.46 -7.27 13.21
C THR A 155 11.43 -8.22 13.89
N GLY A 156 11.35 -9.54 13.68
CA GLY A 156 12.06 -10.43 14.60
C GLY A 156 12.50 -11.80 14.13
N GLY A 157 13.25 -12.41 15.06
CA GLY A 157 14.09 -13.58 14.87
C GLY A 157 15.53 -13.18 14.60
N ASN A 158 16.32 -14.08 14.01
CA ASN A 158 17.67 -13.76 13.55
C ASN A 158 17.68 -13.02 12.19
N TYR A 159 16.52 -12.86 11.56
CA TYR A 159 16.40 -12.43 10.17
C TYR A 159 15.26 -11.43 9.98
N PRO A 160 15.51 -10.24 9.43
CA PRO A 160 14.49 -9.23 9.12
C PRO A 160 13.73 -9.48 7.80
N VAL A 161 14.17 -10.43 6.98
CA VAL A 161 13.57 -10.73 5.66
C VAL A 161 13.38 -12.24 5.51
N TYR A 162 12.22 -12.69 5.04
CA TYR A 162 11.91 -14.10 4.82
C TYR A 162 11.30 -14.36 3.44
N TYR A 163 11.71 -15.47 2.83
CA TYR A 163 11.10 -16.04 1.63
C TYR A 163 11.49 -17.51 1.44
N LYS A 164 10.57 -18.36 0.96
CA LYS A 164 10.78 -19.81 0.76
C LYS A 164 11.36 -20.53 1.99
N GLY A 165 10.95 -20.10 3.19
CA GLY A 165 11.42 -20.65 4.47
C GLY A 165 12.82 -20.20 4.89
N TYR A 166 13.51 -19.36 4.11
CA TYR A 166 14.84 -18.86 4.42
C TYR A 166 14.81 -17.43 4.95
N GLY A 167 15.46 -17.22 6.10
CA GLY A 167 15.70 -15.90 6.66
C GLY A 167 16.98 -15.25 6.12
N THR A 168 16.92 -13.97 5.77
CA THR A 168 18.06 -13.18 5.27
C THR A 168 18.33 -11.97 6.17
N LYS A 169 19.62 -11.77 6.53
CA LYS A 169 20.12 -10.58 7.26
C LYS A 169 20.44 -9.44 6.29
N GLY A 170 20.47 -8.21 6.82
CA GLY A 170 20.99 -7.02 6.13
C GLY A 170 20.14 -5.78 6.35
N ASN A 171 18.82 -5.95 6.53
CA ASN A 171 17.92 -4.84 6.90
C ASN A 171 17.95 -4.58 8.40
N TYR A 172 17.58 -3.36 8.80
CA TYR A 172 17.19 -3.10 10.18
C TYR A 172 15.87 -3.83 10.48
N LYS A 173 15.72 -4.24 11.74
CA LYS A 173 14.43 -4.68 12.27
C LYS A 173 13.62 -3.45 12.62
N PHE A 174 12.44 -3.33 12.04
CA PHE A 174 11.55 -2.25 12.41
C PHE A 174 10.96 -2.45 13.81
N LYS A 175 10.47 -1.36 14.38
CA LYS A 175 9.86 -1.28 15.71
C LYS A 175 8.47 -0.66 15.60
N ASP A 176 7.72 -0.78 16.68
CA ASP A 176 6.45 -0.09 16.82
C ASP A 176 6.59 1.41 16.59
N ASN A 177 5.56 1.99 15.97
CA ASN A 177 5.42 3.41 15.65
C ASN A 177 6.41 3.96 14.60
N GLN A 178 7.24 3.11 13.98
CA GLN A 178 7.99 3.51 12.80
C GLN A 178 7.10 3.48 11.55
N VAL A 179 7.35 4.40 10.62
CA VAL A 179 6.67 4.40 9.32
C VAL A 179 7.36 3.39 8.42
N LEU A 180 6.64 2.33 8.09
CA LEU A 180 7.07 1.39 7.06
C LEU A 180 6.47 1.78 5.74
N ARG A 181 7.31 1.75 4.71
CA ARG A 181 6.86 1.93 3.34
C ARG A 181 7.40 0.79 2.50
N LEU A 182 6.50 0.14 1.75
CA LEU A 182 6.92 -0.75 0.66
C LEU A 182 6.69 -0.05 -0.66
N GLU A 183 7.71 -0.08 -1.51
CA GLU A 183 7.63 0.32 -2.91
C GLU A 183 7.75 -0.94 -3.79
N PHE A 184 6.69 -1.25 -4.51
CA PHE A 184 6.66 -2.30 -5.52
C PHE A 184 6.73 -1.65 -6.91
N ASP A 185 7.80 -1.92 -7.66
CA ASP A 185 7.97 -1.46 -9.04
C ASP A 185 7.74 -2.65 -9.98
N SER A 186 6.60 -2.68 -10.67
CA SER A 186 6.24 -3.76 -11.59
C SER A 186 7.10 -3.77 -12.86
N PHE A 187 7.69 -2.63 -13.25
CA PHE A 187 8.52 -2.53 -14.45
C PHE A 187 9.89 -3.16 -14.22
N LYS A 188 10.44 -2.96 -13.03
CA LYS A 188 11.72 -3.58 -12.61
C LYS A 188 11.53 -4.95 -11.93
N GLY A 189 10.30 -5.25 -11.50
CA GLY A 189 9.98 -6.46 -10.75
C GLY A 189 10.65 -6.46 -9.37
N THR A 190 10.62 -5.33 -8.66
CA THR A 190 11.30 -5.15 -7.36
C THR A 190 10.34 -4.77 -6.25
N LEU A 191 10.61 -5.25 -5.03
CA LEU A 191 9.94 -4.82 -3.80
C LEU A 191 10.99 -4.34 -2.79
N ILE A 192 10.91 -3.07 -2.40
CA ILE A 192 11.88 -2.41 -1.54
C ILE A 192 11.20 -1.91 -0.27
N LEU A 193 11.85 -2.14 0.87
CA LEU A 193 11.43 -1.64 2.18
C LEU A 193 12.12 -0.31 2.51
N PHE A 194 11.36 0.61 3.09
CA PHE A 194 11.85 1.80 3.77
C PHE A 194 11.36 1.78 5.22
N ILE A 195 12.23 2.19 6.14
CA ILE A 195 11.90 2.37 7.56
C ILE A 195 12.19 3.83 7.90
N ASP A 196 11.17 4.55 8.37
CA ASP A 196 11.22 6.01 8.61
C ASP A 196 11.83 6.76 7.41
N TYR A 197 11.36 6.39 6.22
CA TYR A 197 11.79 6.94 4.92
C TYR A 197 13.25 6.63 4.52
N VAL A 198 13.95 5.76 5.26
CA VAL A 198 15.30 5.27 4.92
C VAL A 198 15.21 3.93 4.19
N GLN A 199 15.67 3.91 2.93
CA GLN A 199 15.72 2.70 2.10
C GLN A 199 16.59 1.62 2.74
N GLN A 200 16.09 0.37 2.75
CA GLN A 200 16.80 -0.78 3.28
C GLN A 200 17.53 -1.55 2.17
N PRO A 201 18.72 -2.13 2.45
CA PRO A 201 19.60 -2.70 1.41
C PRO A 201 19.16 -4.06 0.88
N VAL A 202 18.42 -4.85 1.66
CA VAL A 202 17.88 -6.14 1.24
C VAL A 202 16.48 -5.94 0.69
N TYR A 203 16.28 -6.36 -0.55
CA TYR A 203 15.02 -6.20 -1.31
C TYR A 203 14.72 -7.45 -2.13
N PHE A 204 13.51 -7.56 -2.66
CA PHE A 204 13.14 -8.65 -3.57
C PHE A 204 13.22 -8.21 -5.02
N SER A 205 13.67 -9.10 -5.91
CA SER A 205 13.79 -8.86 -7.35
C SER A 205 13.28 -10.04 -8.17
N GLY A 206 12.97 -9.78 -9.45
CA GLY A 206 12.50 -10.82 -10.38
C GLY A 206 11.01 -11.12 -10.27
N ILE A 207 10.23 -10.23 -9.63
CA ILE A 207 8.77 -10.36 -9.53
C ILE A 207 8.16 -10.01 -10.88
N LYS A 208 7.68 -11.02 -11.62
CA LYS A 208 7.07 -10.86 -12.96
C LYS A 208 5.57 -11.13 -12.98
N GLU A 209 5.03 -11.62 -11.88
CA GLU A 209 3.63 -11.95 -11.72
C GLU A 209 2.90 -10.89 -10.90
N LYS A 210 1.57 -10.91 -10.96
CA LYS A 210 0.72 -10.04 -10.14
C LYS A 210 0.83 -10.45 -8.67
N VAL A 211 0.88 -9.46 -7.79
CA VAL A 211 1.01 -9.66 -6.35
C VAL A 211 0.07 -8.74 -5.59
N ARG A 212 -0.10 -8.96 -4.29
CA ARG A 212 -0.88 -8.12 -3.38
C ARG A 212 -0.06 -7.83 -2.13
N PHE A 213 -0.22 -6.67 -1.53
CA PHE A 213 0.41 -6.38 -0.24
C PHE A 213 -0.20 -7.25 0.87
N ILE A 214 0.63 -7.64 1.84
CA ILE A 214 0.22 -8.41 3.02
C ILE A 214 0.60 -7.72 4.31
N ILE A 215 -0.19 -8.00 5.35
CA ILE A 215 0.08 -7.68 6.74
C ILE A 215 -0.04 -8.98 7.55
N SER A 216 0.94 -9.24 8.41
CA SER A 216 0.90 -10.35 9.36
C SER A 216 0.94 -9.81 10.79
N LEU A 217 0.06 -10.32 11.64
CA LEU A 217 0.00 -10.05 13.08
C LEU A 217 0.02 -11.36 13.87
N TYR A 218 0.31 -11.29 15.17
CA TYR A 218 0.48 -12.48 15.99
C TYR A 218 -0.13 -12.38 17.39
N LYS A 219 0.28 -11.38 18.17
CA LYS A 219 -0.22 -11.23 19.55
C LYS A 219 -1.59 -10.55 19.59
N PRO A 220 -2.50 -10.98 20.49
CA PRO A 220 -3.73 -10.25 20.72
C PRO A 220 -3.40 -8.84 21.22
N GLY A 221 -4.19 -7.84 20.78
CA GLY A 221 -3.96 -6.42 21.08
C GLY A 221 -2.92 -5.74 20.18
N SER A 222 -2.17 -6.50 19.38
CA SER A 222 -1.32 -5.91 18.33
C SER A 222 -2.18 -5.34 17.20
N SER A 223 -1.68 -4.28 16.56
CA SER A 223 -2.38 -3.64 15.45
C SER A 223 -1.45 -3.12 14.38
N CYS A 224 -2.01 -2.92 13.19
CA CYS A 224 -1.36 -2.26 12.08
C CYS A 224 -2.32 -1.22 11.48
N THR A 225 -1.86 0.03 11.38
CA THR A 225 -2.58 1.08 10.65
C THR A 225 -1.94 1.22 9.27
N ILE A 226 -2.67 0.87 8.22
CA ILE A 226 -2.30 1.23 6.85
C ILE A 226 -2.74 2.68 6.63
N ARG A 227 -1.76 3.55 6.41
CA ARG A 227 -1.93 5.00 6.32
C ARG A 227 -2.25 5.47 4.91
N SER A 228 -1.72 4.79 3.91
CA SER A 228 -1.91 5.16 2.52
C SER A 228 -1.64 3.96 1.60
N LEU A 229 -2.34 3.95 0.48
CA LEU A 229 -2.06 3.11 -0.67
C LEU A 229 -2.05 4.00 -1.90
N LYS A 230 -0.93 4.06 -2.60
CA LYS A 230 -0.70 5.02 -3.67
C LYS A 230 -0.08 4.35 -4.89
N LYS A 231 -0.23 5.02 -6.02
CA LYS A 231 0.48 4.72 -7.25
C LYS A 231 1.39 5.90 -7.60
N LEU A 232 2.66 5.64 -7.84
CA LEU A 232 3.69 6.64 -8.12
C LEU A 232 3.94 6.74 -9.63
N GLN A 233 4.31 7.93 -10.10
CA GLN A 233 4.76 8.15 -11.48
C GLN A 233 6.20 7.68 -11.71
N ALA A 234 7.04 7.78 -10.68
CA ALA A 234 8.44 7.42 -10.73
C ALA A 234 8.86 6.72 -9.42
N PRO A 235 9.85 5.81 -9.46
CA PRO A 235 10.34 5.15 -8.26
C PRO A 235 11.02 6.17 -7.35
N THR A 236 10.83 6.03 -6.03
CA THR A 236 11.56 6.83 -5.05
C THR A 236 12.83 6.13 -4.57
N SER A 237 12.96 4.84 -4.86
CA SER A 237 14.15 4.05 -4.62
C SER A 237 15.36 4.53 -5.43
N LYS A 238 16.54 4.38 -4.82
CA LYS A 238 17.85 4.73 -5.39
C LYS A 238 18.80 3.55 -5.24
N GLN A 239 19.87 3.54 -6.03
CA GLN A 239 20.97 2.61 -5.78
C GLN A 239 21.69 3.00 -4.48
N ILE A 240 21.83 2.04 -3.56
CA ILE A 240 22.56 2.23 -2.31
C ILE A 240 23.67 1.18 -2.15
N ALA A 241 24.65 1.47 -1.29
CA ALA A 241 25.71 0.53 -0.99
C ALA A 241 25.19 -0.74 -0.28
N ASN A 242 25.86 -1.87 -0.49
CA ASN A 242 25.56 -3.16 0.14
C ASN A 242 24.18 -3.75 -0.22
N GLU A 243 23.62 -3.35 -1.37
CA GLU A 243 22.39 -3.92 -1.87
C GLU A 243 22.47 -5.43 -2.04
N LYS A 244 21.42 -6.11 -1.56
CA LYS A 244 21.28 -7.56 -1.67
C LYS A 244 19.88 -7.92 -2.17
N ALA A 245 19.81 -8.39 -3.39
CA ALA A 245 18.58 -8.86 -3.98
C ALA A 245 18.27 -10.31 -3.58
N ILE A 246 17.08 -10.57 -3.07
CA ILE A 246 16.50 -11.91 -2.94
C ILE A 246 15.67 -12.18 -4.19
N LYS A 247 15.90 -13.33 -4.84
CA LYS A 247 15.14 -13.73 -6.02
C LYS A 247 13.78 -14.31 -5.62
N TRP A 248 12.73 -13.70 -6.16
CA TRP A 248 11.37 -14.22 -6.14
C TRP A 248 11.30 -15.56 -6.88
#